data_AF-A0AAV3XHN4-F1
#
_entry.id   AF-A0AAV3XHN4-F1
#
_cell.length_a   1.000
_cell.length_b   1.000
_cell.length_c   1.000
_cell.angle_alpha   90.00
_cell.angle_beta   90.00
_cell.angle_gamma   90.00
#
_symmetry.space_group_name_H-M   'P 1'
#
loop_
_entity.id
_entity.type
_entity.pdbx_description
1 polymer ?
#
loop_
_entity_poly.entity_id
_entity_poly.type
_entity_poly.pdbx_seq_one_letter_code
_entity_poly.pdbx_strand_id
1 'polypeptide(L)'
;MTIELEMKTNLMPNQEVSEMAIAAASPDNPGPEQLFAVVNADGTLARGLFAVSSANLGTGFYEVIFSRDVTRGAYIATIGSSATFDIEQTGQITVVGRAGNPNGVFITTTDSAGNFQNRGFHLAVLCPQAFAS
;
A
#
# COMPACT_ATOMS: atom_id res chain seq x y z
N MET A 1 20.78 -39.54 -54.43
CA MET A 1 19.97 -40.45 -53.59
C MET A 1 20.27 -40.09 -52.14
N THR A 2 19.39 -39.64 -51.27
CA THR A 2 17.94 -39.38 -51.24
C THR A 2 17.71 -38.75 -49.83
N ILE A 3 17.23 -37.52 -49.72
CA ILE A 3 15.90 -37.08 -49.23
C ILE A 3 15.63 -37.27 -47.71
N GLU A 4 15.39 -36.13 -47.05
CA GLU A 4 14.42 -35.73 -46.00
C GLU A 4 13.89 -36.66 -44.87
N LEU A 5 13.88 -36.06 -43.67
CA LEU A 5 12.76 -35.89 -42.71
C LEU A 5 12.15 -37.12 -42.01
N GLU A 6 12.23 -37.14 -40.67
CA GLU A 6 11.01 -37.26 -39.85
C GLU A 6 11.17 -36.57 -38.48
N MET A 7 10.31 -35.59 -38.25
CA MET A 7 9.95 -35.02 -36.95
C MET A 7 9.34 -36.09 -36.04
N LYS A 8 9.61 -36.05 -34.71
CA LYS A 8 8.58 -36.08 -33.65
C LYS A 8 9.16 -36.08 -32.22
N THR A 9 8.79 -35.03 -31.48
CA THR A 9 8.33 -35.06 -30.07
C THR A 9 9.43 -35.30 -29.01
N ASN A 10 9.93 -34.27 -28.32
CA ASN A 10 9.19 -33.72 -27.19
C ASN A 10 9.48 -32.22 -26.93
N LEU A 11 8.42 -31.45 -27.11
CA LEU A 11 8.17 -30.14 -26.56
C LEU A 11 8.04 -30.26 -25.03
N MET A 12 8.83 -29.52 -24.24
CA MET A 12 8.35 -28.49 -23.31
C MET A 12 9.46 -27.96 -22.38
N PRO A 13 9.33 -26.70 -21.95
CA PRO A 13 10.41 -25.78 -21.62
C PRO A 13 10.69 -25.77 -20.12
N ASN A 14 11.90 -25.40 -19.72
CA ASN A 14 12.09 -24.86 -18.37
C ASN A 14 11.61 -23.41 -18.33
N GLN A 15 10.29 -23.24 -18.52
CA GLN A 15 9.52 -22.17 -17.91
C GLN A 15 9.16 -22.64 -16.49
N GLU A 16 9.99 -22.28 -15.53
CA GLU A 16 9.56 -21.92 -14.17
C GLU A 16 10.76 -21.31 -13.47
N VAL A 17 11.16 -20.11 -13.92
CA VAL A 17 11.67 -19.14 -12.95
C VAL A 17 10.45 -18.88 -12.07
N SER A 18 10.39 -19.59 -10.94
CA SER A 18 9.33 -19.54 -9.94
C SER A 18 8.83 -18.11 -9.75
N GLU A 19 7.51 -17.94 -9.65
CA GLU A 19 6.72 -16.68 -9.56
C GLU A 19 7.05 -15.75 -8.37
N MET A 20 8.30 -15.74 -7.88
CA MET A 20 8.80 -14.93 -6.77
C MET A 20 10.14 -14.24 -7.10
N ALA A 21 10.40 -13.89 -8.36
CA ALA A 21 11.43 -12.89 -8.65
C ALA A 21 10.93 -11.53 -8.12
N ILE A 22 11.30 -11.24 -6.86
CA ILE A 22 11.05 -9.97 -6.18
C ILE A 22 11.48 -8.85 -7.14
N ALA A 23 10.53 -7.99 -7.49
CA ALA A 23 10.68 -6.92 -8.47
C ALA A 23 11.87 -6.01 -8.13
N ALA A 24 13.06 -6.33 -8.62
CA ALA A 24 14.11 -5.35 -8.77
C ALA A 24 13.60 -4.33 -9.80
N ALA A 25 13.71 -3.05 -9.48
CA ALA A 25 13.38 -2.00 -10.43
C ALA A 25 14.23 -2.18 -11.70
N SER A 26 13.58 -2.14 -12.86
CA SER A 26 14.12 -2.24 -14.21
C SER A 26 13.51 -1.11 -15.04
N PRO A 27 14.11 -0.67 -16.17
CA PRO A 27 13.46 0.28 -17.07
C PRO A 27 12.03 -0.11 -17.48
N ASP A 28 11.75 -1.41 -17.58
CA ASP A 28 10.42 -1.96 -17.95
C ASP A 28 9.52 -2.26 -16.73
N ASN A 29 10.03 -2.05 -15.52
CA ASN A 29 9.35 -2.30 -14.25
C ASN A 29 9.88 -1.27 -13.24
N PRO A 30 9.21 -0.11 -13.06
CA PRO A 30 9.72 0.97 -12.22
C PRO A 30 9.85 0.61 -10.72
N GLY A 31 9.50 -0.62 -10.32
CA GLY A 31 9.47 -1.06 -8.94
C GLY A 31 8.08 -0.91 -8.34
N PRO A 32 7.97 -0.85 -7.00
CA PRO A 32 6.68 -0.69 -6.35
C PRO A 32 6.06 0.67 -6.66
N GLU A 33 4.75 0.70 -6.93
CA GLU A 33 3.97 1.93 -6.98
C GLU A 33 3.89 2.57 -5.60
N GLN A 34 4.05 3.89 -5.57
CA GLN A 34 3.99 4.70 -4.36
C GLN A 34 2.62 5.37 -4.27
N LEU A 35 1.93 5.14 -3.16
CA LEU A 35 0.67 5.82 -2.83
C LEU A 35 0.87 6.53 -1.49
N PHE A 36 0.18 7.65 -1.27
CA PHE A 36 0.20 8.31 0.03
C PHE A 36 -1.09 9.04 0.35
N ALA A 37 -1.33 9.21 1.64
CA ALA A 37 -2.40 10.03 2.18
C ALA A 37 -1.88 10.82 3.38
N VAL A 38 -2.25 12.09 3.45
CA VAL A 38 -2.09 12.92 4.65
C VAL A 38 -3.48 13.20 5.18
N VAL A 39 -3.74 12.77 6.41
CA VAL A 39 -5.06 12.76 7.02
C VAL A 39 -5.05 13.63 8.28
N ASN A 40 -6.05 14.47 8.42
CA ASN A 40 -6.24 15.33 9.59
C ASN A 40 -6.76 14.52 10.79
N ALA A 41 -6.62 15.06 12.00
CA ALA A 41 -7.11 14.41 13.22
C ALA A 41 -8.62 14.13 13.20
N ASP A 42 -9.41 14.93 12.49
CA ASP A 42 -10.86 14.72 12.29
C ASP A 42 -11.19 13.62 11.25
N GLY A 43 -10.18 13.04 10.61
CA GLY A 43 -10.31 11.98 9.60
C GLY A 43 -10.49 12.47 8.17
N THR A 44 -10.46 13.79 7.93
CA THR A 44 -10.54 14.35 6.58
C THR A 44 -9.22 14.21 5.82
N LEU A 45 -9.32 13.95 4.51
CA LEU A 45 -8.14 13.82 3.64
C LEU A 45 -7.61 15.21 3.29
N ALA A 46 -6.43 15.55 3.78
CA ALA A 46 -5.81 16.85 3.50
C ALA A 46 -5.19 16.89 2.09
N ARG A 47 -4.56 15.78 1.67
CA ARG A 47 -3.93 15.58 0.35
C ARG A 47 -3.53 14.11 0.19
N GLY A 48 -3.29 13.68 -1.04
CA GLY A 48 -2.80 12.33 -1.29
C GLY A 48 -2.40 12.10 -2.75
N LEU A 49 -1.80 10.93 -3.00
CA LEU A 49 -1.53 10.36 -4.32
C LEU A 49 -2.22 9.00 -4.38
N PHE A 50 -3.13 8.84 -5.35
CA PHE A 50 -4.05 7.70 -5.47
C PHE A 50 -4.97 7.48 -4.25
N ALA A 51 -4.94 8.34 -3.24
CA ALA A 51 -5.92 8.32 -2.15
C ALA A 51 -7.27 8.86 -2.67
N VAL A 52 -8.32 8.05 -2.51
CA VAL A 52 -9.70 8.38 -2.94
C VAL A 52 -10.46 9.03 -1.79
N SER A 53 -10.33 8.49 -0.58
CA SER A 53 -11.02 9.01 0.59
C SER A 53 -10.32 8.62 1.89
N SER A 54 -10.67 9.32 2.96
CA SER A 54 -10.39 8.91 4.34
C SER A 54 -11.59 9.18 5.22
N ALA A 55 -11.71 8.44 6.32
CA ALA A 55 -12.78 8.61 7.28
C ALA A 55 -12.29 8.31 8.71
N ASN A 56 -12.83 9.05 9.69
CA ASN A 56 -12.78 8.67 11.09
C ASN A 56 -13.92 7.70 11.39
N LEU A 57 -13.60 6.55 11.98
CA LEU A 57 -14.55 5.47 12.29
C LEU A 57 -14.92 5.42 13.78
N GLY A 58 -14.31 6.29 14.57
CA GLY A 58 -14.35 6.31 16.03
C GLY A 58 -13.05 6.90 16.58
N THR A 59 -13.02 7.17 17.88
CA THR A 59 -11.84 7.75 18.53
C THR A 59 -10.60 6.92 18.26
N GLY A 60 -9.60 7.50 17.59
CA GLY A 60 -8.34 6.86 17.24
C GLY A 60 -8.43 5.77 16.16
N PHE A 61 -9.54 5.66 15.43
CA PHE A 61 -9.72 4.68 14.36
C PHE A 61 -10.01 5.37 13.04
N TYR A 62 -9.27 5.00 12.00
CA TYR A 62 -9.40 5.59 10.68
C TYR A 62 -9.37 4.54 9.58
N GLU A 63 -9.93 4.91 8.44
CA GLU A 63 -9.77 4.21 7.18
C GLU A 63 -9.27 5.19 6.14
N VAL A 64 -8.34 4.72 5.30
CA VAL A 64 -7.90 5.40 4.07
C VAL A 64 -8.15 4.46 2.92
N ILE A 65 -8.86 4.93 1.90
CA ILE A 65 -9.14 4.18 0.67
C ILE A 65 -8.31 4.75 -0.47
N PHE A 66 -7.62 3.87 -1.17
CA PHE A 66 -6.89 4.18 -2.39
C PHE A 66 -7.66 3.76 -3.63
N SER A 67 -7.23 4.22 -4.81
CA SER A 67 -7.84 3.86 -6.09
C SER A 67 -7.35 2.51 -6.64
N ARG A 68 -6.52 1.79 -5.87
CA ARG A 68 -5.82 0.57 -6.28
C ARG A 68 -5.85 -0.45 -5.16
N ASP A 69 -5.68 -1.73 -5.49
CA ASP A 69 -5.51 -2.79 -4.49
C ASP A 69 -4.17 -2.61 -3.77
N VAL A 70 -4.24 -2.53 -2.44
CA VAL A 70 -3.09 -2.35 -1.56
C VAL A 70 -2.83 -3.54 -0.66
N THR A 71 -3.52 -4.67 -0.85
CA THR A 71 -3.49 -5.85 0.03
C THR A 71 -2.07 -6.40 0.28
N ARG A 72 -1.18 -6.29 -0.72
CA ARG A 72 0.21 -6.76 -0.64
C ARG A 72 1.23 -5.62 -0.45
N GLY A 73 0.75 -4.42 -0.14
CA GLY A 73 1.58 -3.25 0.08
C GLY A 73 2.27 -3.25 1.44
N ALA A 74 3.41 -2.58 1.51
CA ALA A 74 4.00 -2.17 2.78
C ALA A 74 3.34 -0.86 3.23
N TYR A 75 2.74 -0.86 4.42
CA TYR A 75 2.12 0.33 5.03
C TYR A 75 3.08 0.97 6.02
N ILE A 76 3.36 2.26 5.84
CA ILE A 76 4.26 3.02 6.69
C ILE A 76 3.51 4.28 7.11
N ALA A 77 3.35 4.50 8.42
CA ALA A 77 2.69 5.69 8.90
C ALA A 77 3.39 6.31 10.10
N THR A 78 3.26 7.63 10.19
CA THR A 78 3.73 8.45 11.31
C THR A 78 2.63 9.41 11.73
N ILE A 79 2.47 9.61 13.04
CA ILE A 79 1.65 10.72 13.55
C ILE A 79 2.30 12.04 13.14
N GLY A 80 1.48 12.98 12.65
CA GLY A 80 1.95 14.27 12.18
C GLY A 80 0.82 15.14 11.66
N SER A 81 1.00 16.45 11.76
CA SER A 81 0.02 17.42 11.27
C SER A 81 0.06 17.53 9.75
N SER A 82 -1.08 17.83 9.15
CA SER A 82 -1.14 18.20 7.73
C SER A 82 -0.68 19.63 7.49
N ALA A 83 -0.68 20.47 8.53
CA ALA A 83 -0.32 21.88 8.49
C ALA A 83 1.21 22.09 8.51
N THR A 84 1.64 23.26 8.04
CA THR A 84 3.07 23.60 7.93
C THR A 84 3.71 23.95 9.28
N PHE A 85 2.93 24.47 10.24
CA PHE A 85 3.45 25.04 11.49
C PHE A 85 2.77 24.51 12.76
N ASP A 86 1.83 23.57 12.62
CA ASP A 86 1.16 22.95 13.76
C ASP A 86 1.79 21.60 14.07
N ILE A 87 2.03 21.32 15.35
CA ILE A 87 2.66 20.07 15.79
C ILE A 87 1.57 19.18 16.35
N GLU A 88 1.39 18.02 15.72
CA GLU A 88 0.47 17.02 16.22
C GLU A 88 0.99 16.44 17.54
N GLN A 89 0.08 16.16 18.47
CA GLN A 89 0.47 15.57 19.74
C GLN A 89 1.05 14.16 19.53
N THR A 90 2.09 13.82 20.28
CA THR A 90 2.79 12.54 20.16
C THR A 90 1.94 11.36 20.64
N GLY A 91 2.29 10.18 20.14
CA GLY A 91 1.61 8.93 20.46
C GLY A 91 2.11 7.79 19.60
N GLN A 92 1.33 6.73 19.53
CA GLN A 92 1.64 5.54 18.73
C GLN A 92 0.60 5.36 17.63
N ILE A 93 1.07 4.85 16.49
CA ILE A 93 0.26 4.57 15.32
C ILE A 93 0.49 3.12 14.88
N THR A 94 -0.57 2.43 14.52
CA THR A 94 -0.51 1.11 13.91
C THR A 94 -1.34 1.10 12.63
N VAL A 95 -0.89 0.29 11.67
CA VAL A 95 -1.49 0.20 10.35
C VAL A 95 -1.62 -1.25 9.91
N VAL A 96 -2.70 -1.54 9.21
CA VAL A 96 -2.99 -2.86 8.64
C VAL A 96 -3.90 -2.69 7.43
N GLY A 97 -3.94 -3.69 6.54
CA GLY A 97 -4.93 -3.71 5.45
C GLY A 97 -6.35 -3.72 5.99
N ARG A 98 -7.29 -3.11 5.26
CA ARG A 98 -8.68 -3.03 5.69
C ARG A 98 -9.42 -4.33 5.39
N ALA A 99 -9.93 -4.98 6.44
CA ALA A 99 -10.70 -6.21 6.29
C ALA A 99 -11.91 -6.01 5.36
N GLY A 100 -12.03 -6.85 4.33
CA GLY A 100 -13.12 -6.78 3.35
C GLY A 100 -12.99 -5.68 2.30
N ASN A 101 -11.93 -4.86 2.32
CA ASN A 101 -11.67 -3.85 1.30
C ASN A 101 -10.19 -3.88 0.86
N PRO A 102 -9.87 -4.47 -0.30
CA PRO A 102 -8.49 -4.59 -0.78
C PRO A 102 -7.81 -3.24 -1.04
N ASN A 103 -8.59 -2.17 -1.24
CA ASN A 103 -8.09 -0.84 -1.50
C ASN A 103 -7.88 -0.02 -0.22
N GLY A 104 -8.21 -0.58 0.94
CA GLY A 104 -8.24 0.13 2.20
C GLY A 104 -7.05 -0.18 3.10
N VAL A 105 -6.62 0.83 3.84
CA VAL A 105 -5.74 0.69 5.01
C VAL A 105 -6.54 1.12 6.24
N PHE A 106 -6.50 0.30 7.28
CA PHE A 106 -7.01 0.61 8.60
C PHE A 106 -5.88 1.12 9.49
N ILE A 107 -6.14 2.21 10.19
CA ILE A 107 -5.17 2.90 11.03
C ILE A 107 -5.74 3.04 12.42
N THR A 108 -4.90 2.82 13.43
CA THR A 108 -5.22 3.20 14.80
C THR A 108 -4.17 4.14 15.38
N THR A 109 -4.63 5.12 16.17
CA THR A 109 -3.77 6.09 16.85
C THR A 109 -4.10 6.13 18.34
N THR A 110 -3.07 6.23 19.16
CA THR A 110 -3.16 6.24 20.63
C THR A 110 -2.29 7.35 21.21
N ASP A 111 -2.56 7.76 22.45
CA ASP A 111 -1.59 8.51 23.26
C ASP A 111 -0.50 7.61 23.85
N SER A 112 0.51 8.23 24.45
CA SER A 112 1.62 7.51 25.08
C SER A 112 1.21 6.61 26.26
N ALA A 113 -0.02 6.72 26.76
CA ALA A 113 -0.59 5.84 27.78
C ALA A 113 -1.40 4.67 27.17
N GLY A 114 -1.50 4.59 25.84
CA GLY A 114 -2.23 3.55 25.11
C GLY A 114 -3.73 3.82 24.96
N ASN A 115 -4.23 5.00 25.33
CA ASN A 115 -5.63 5.35 25.08
C ASN A 115 -5.81 5.74 23.62
N PHE A 116 -6.87 5.25 22.98
CA PHE A 116 -7.22 5.70 21.63
C PHE A 116 -7.46 7.21 21.62
N GLN A 117 -6.83 7.90 20.68
CA GLN A 117 -6.93 9.35 20.53
C GLN A 117 -6.93 9.70 19.05
N ASN A 118 -7.76 10.66 18.67
CA ASN A 118 -7.75 11.19 17.32
C ASN A 118 -6.46 11.99 17.07
N ARG A 119 -5.69 11.62 16.06
CA ARG A 119 -4.42 12.26 15.68
C ARG A 119 -4.32 12.33 14.16
N GLY A 120 -3.79 13.44 13.65
CA GLY A 120 -3.37 13.52 12.26
C GLY A 120 -2.21 12.57 11.98
N PHE A 121 -2.11 12.10 10.74
CA PHE A 121 -1.05 11.20 10.32
C PHE A 121 -0.73 11.30 8.84
N HIS A 122 0.47 10.84 8.51
CA HIS A 122 0.94 10.66 7.15
C HIS A 122 1.08 9.16 6.92
N LEU A 123 0.51 8.67 5.82
CA LEU A 123 0.53 7.27 5.41
C LEU A 123 1.18 7.18 4.04
N ALA A 124 2.20 6.34 3.92
CA ALA A 124 2.78 5.90 2.66
C ALA A 124 2.49 4.40 2.45
N VAL A 125 2.19 4.04 1.22
CA VAL A 125 1.98 2.66 0.80
C VAL A 125 2.89 2.36 -0.38
N LEU A 126 3.67 1.29 -0.27
CA LEU A 126 4.53 0.78 -1.34
C LEU A 126 3.96 -0.55 -1.83
N CYS A 127 3.36 -0.54 -3.02
CA CYS A 127 2.69 -1.71 -3.59
C CYS A 127 3.48 -2.30 -4.77
N PRO A 128 3.64 -3.62 -4.89
CA PRO A 128 4.18 -4.20 -6.12
C PRO A 128 3.26 -3.87 -7.31
N GLN A 129 3.84 -3.48 -8.45
CA GLN A 129 3.10 -3.04 -9.65
C GLN A 129 2.03 -4.03 -10.15
N ALA A 130 2.20 -5.34 -9.90
CA ALA A 130 1.30 -6.38 -10.38
C ALA A 130 -0.09 -6.35 -9.70
N PHE A 131 -0.22 -5.62 -8.60
CA PHE A 131 -1.47 -5.49 -7.83
C PHE A 131 -2.03 -4.08 -7.87
N ALA A 132 -1.34 -3.16 -8.54
CA ALA A 132 -1.73 -1.77 -8.57
C ALA A 132 -2.57 -1.41 -9.81
N SER A 133 -2.71 -2.29 -10.81
CA SER A 133 -3.35 -2.01 -12.11
C SER A 133 -4.82 -1.66 -12.04
#